data_AF-A0A4Y2UFS7-F1
#
_entry.id   AF-A0A4Y2UFS7-F1
#
_cell.length_a   1.000
_cell.length_b   1.000
_cell.length_c   1.000
_cell.angle_alpha   90.00
_cell.angle_beta   90.00
_cell.angle_gamma   90.00
#
_symmetry.space_group_name_H-M   'P 1'
#
loop_
_entity.id
_entity.type
_entity.pdbx_description
1 polymer ?
#
loop_
_entity_poly.entity_id
_entity_poly.type
_entity_poly.pdbx_seq_one_letter_code
_entity_poly.pdbx_strand_id
1 'polypeptide(L)'
;MAIGTTGIQWLDLLESEFDKSFVDLDMLIGEVDEDQIEIIYAARQKLTALSTAFAQLSHKSQVVFENSMKLEDRQLFAAKNRDERTFVLDASRYF
;
A
#
# COMPACT_ATOMS: atom_id res chain seq x y z
N MET A 1 -6.67 1.09 15.18
CA MET A 1 -6.06 0.15 14.22
C MET A 1 -4.61 0.56 14.04
N ALA A 2 -3.71 -0.40 13.86
CA ALA A 2 -2.31 -0.16 13.51
C ALA A 2 -2.24 0.62 12.18
N ILE A 3 -1.32 1.59 12.10
CA ILE A 3 -1.18 2.47 10.92
C ILE A 3 -0.82 1.64 9.70
N GLY A 4 0.05 0.64 9.86
CA GLY A 4 0.47 -0.23 8.76
C GLY A 4 -0.67 -1.11 8.22
N THR A 5 -1.51 -1.68 9.09
CA THR A 5 -2.66 -2.50 8.63
C THR A 5 -3.70 -1.67 7.89
N THR A 6 -3.96 -0.45 8.38
CA THR A 6 -4.90 0.48 7.73
C THR A 6 -4.35 0.92 6.36
N GLY A 7 -3.04 1.17 6.27
CA GLY A 7 -2.37 1.52 5.02
C GLY A 7 -2.46 0.44 3.94
N ILE A 8 -2.30 -0.84 4.31
CA ILE A 8 -2.46 -1.97 3.38
C ILE A 8 -3.90 -2.03 2.85
N GLN A 9 -4.91 -1.92 3.72
CA GLN A 9 -6.32 -1.95 3.30
C GLN A 9 -6.68 -0.82 2.33
N TRP A 10 -6.14 0.39 2.55
CA TRP A 10 -6.32 1.51 1.62
C TRP A 10 -5.63 1.25 0.29
N LEU A 11 -4.46 0.62 0.31
CA LEU A 11 -3.74 0.30 -0.91
C LEU A 11 -4.47 -0.77 -1.74
N ASP A 12 -4.99 -1.81 -1.11
CA ASP A 12 -5.80 -2.85 -1.78
C ASP A 12 -7.05 -2.26 -2.45
N LEU A 13 -7.71 -1.31 -1.77
CA LEU A 13 -8.86 -0.60 -2.33
C LEU A 13 -8.45 0.25 -3.54
N LEU A 14 -7.34 0.98 -3.43
CA LEU A 14 -6.82 1.83 -4.50
C LEU A 14 -6.40 1.01 -5.73
N GLU A 15 -5.78 -0.16 -5.54
CA GLU A 15 -5.48 -1.10 -6.62
C GLU A 15 -6.75 -1.54 -7.35
N SER A 16 -7.79 -1.93 -6.59
CA SER A 16 -9.06 -2.32 -7.20
C SER A 16 -9.73 -1.20 -8.00
N GLU A 17 -9.69 0.04 -7.51
CA GLU A 17 -10.24 1.20 -8.22
C GLU A 17 -9.41 1.57 -9.46
N PHE A 18 -8.09 1.45 -9.36
CA PHE A 18 -7.18 1.68 -10.48
C PHE A 18 -7.40 0.66 -11.60
N ASP A 19 -7.47 -0.64 -11.28
CA ASP A 19 -7.67 -1.70 -12.28
C ASP A 19 -8.96 -1.54 -13.05
N LYS A 20 -10.06 -1.20 -12.35
CA LYS A 20 -11.35 -0.90 -13.00
C LYS A 20 -11.24 0.29 -13.96
N SER A 21 -10.69 1.39 -13.47
CA SER A 21 -10.54 2.62 -14.27
C SER A 21 -9.61 2.42 -15.47
N PHE A 22 -8.57 1.59 -15.32
CA PHE A 22 -7.64 1.23 -16.37
C PHE A 22 -8.32 0.42 -17.47
N VAL A 23 -9.11 -0.58 -17.10
CA VAL A 23 -9.88 -1.42 -18.02
C VAL A 23 -10.94 -0.59 -18.75
N ASP A 24 -11.68 0.25 -18.04
CA ASP A 24 -12.67 1.15 -18.63
C ASP A 24 -12.01 2.11 -19.65
N LEU A 25 -10.82 2.64 -19.32
CA LEU A 25 -10.08 3.52 -20.21
C LEU A 25 -9.54 2.79 -21.46
N ASP A 26 -9.06 1.55 -21.33
CA ASP A 26 -8.64 0.75 -22.51
C ASP A 26 -9.83 0.40 -23.41
N MET A 27 -11.01 0.13 -22.83
CA MET A 27 -12.25 -0.04 -23.61
C MET A 27 -12.60 1.23 -24.40
N LEU A 28 -12.57 2.40 -23.76
CA LEU A 28 -12.82 3.68 -24.44
C LEU A 28 -11.80 3.96 -25.56
N ILE A 29 -10.53 3.60 -25.37
CA ILE A 29 -9.53 3.70 -26.44
C ILE A 29 -9.85 2.76 -27.60
N GLY A 30 -10.44 1.59 -27.33
CA GLY A 30 -10.88 0.63 -28.33
C GLY A 30 -12.09 1.09 -29.16
N GLU A 31 -12.86 2.09 -28.69
CA GLU A 31 -13.99 2.67 -29.42
C GLU A 31 -13.57 3.78 -30.40
N VAL A 32 -12.30 4.20 -30.37
CA VAL A 32 -11.76 5.20 -31.30
C VAL A 32 -11.69 4.62 -32.72
N ASP A 33 -11.98 5.47 -33.71
CA ASP A 33 -11.95 5.12 -35.13
C ASP A 33 -10.61 4.50 -35.56
N GLU A 34 -10.66 3.42 -36.36
CA GLU A 34 -9.47 2.69 -36.84
C GLU A 34 -8.54 3.58 -37.67
N ASP A 35 -9.08 4.61 -38.33
CA ASP A 35 -8.32 5.61 -39.08
C ASP A 35 -7.39 6.45 -38.17
N GLN A 36 -7.57 6.40 -36.84
CA GLN A 36 -6.75 7.10 -35.84
C GLN A 36 -5.76 6.18 -35.11
N ILE A 37 -5.22 5.17 -35.80
CA ILE A 37 -4.34 4.14 -35.20
C ILE A 37 -3.12 4.70 -34.44
N GLU A 38 -2.54 5.82 -34.87
CA GLU A 38 -1.42 6.46 -34.17
C GLU A 38 -1.84 6.98 -32.78
N ILE A 39 -3.06 7.52 -32.68
CA ILE A 39 -3.63 8.01 -31.41
C ILE A 39 -3.92 6.83 -30.49
N ILE A 40 -4.51 5.75 -31.01
CA ILE A 40 -4.78 4.52 -30.25
C ILE A 40 -3.47 3.94 -29.68
N TYR A 41 -2.44 3.84 -30.51
CA TYR A 41 -1.13 3.33 -30.09
C TYR A 41 -0.49 4.22 -29.01
N ALA A 42 -0.47 5.54 -29.23
CA ALA A 42 0.07 6.48 -28.26
C ALA A 42 -0.71 6.45 -26.92
N ALA A 43 -2.03 6.28 -26.98
CA ALA A 43 -2.87 6.16 -25.79
C ALA A 43 -2.55 4.88 -25.01
N ARG A 44 -2.48 3.71 -25.67
CA ARG A 44 -2.11 2.44 -25.03
C ARG A 44 -0.68 2.45 -24.47
N GLN A 45 0.25 3.12 -25.13
CA GLN A 45 1.62 3.30 -24.62
C GLN A 45 1.62 4.10 -23.31
N LYS A 46 0.85 5.21 -23.25
CA LYS A 46 0.69 6.01 -22.03
C LYS A 46 -0.03 5.24 -20.93
N LEU A 47 -1.05 4.45 -21.29
CA LEU A 47 -1.77 3.56 -20.38
C LEU A 47 -0.79 2.58 -19.72
N THR A 48 0.07 1.91 -20.51
CA THR A 48 1.11 1.01 -20.03
C THR A 48 2.10 1.71 -19.08
N ALA A 49 2.54 2.92 -19.43
CA ALA A 49 3.41 3.72 -18.59
C ALA A 49 2.75 4.08 -17.25
N LEU A 50 1.44 4.41 -17.27
CA LEU A 50 0.66 4.72 -16.08
C LEU A 50 0.55 3.50 -15.15
N SER A 51 0.20 2.33 -15.70
CA SER A 51 0.17 1.07 -14.93
C SER A 51 1.52 0.74 -14.31
N THR A 52 2.60 0.91 -15.08
CA THR A 52 3.96 0.67 -14.57
C THR A 52 4.31 1.61 -13.40
N ALA A 53 3.97 2.90 -13.52
CA ALA A 53 4.21 3.87 -12.45
C ALA A 53 3.38 3.54 -11.20
N PHE A 54 2.11 3.15 -11.37
CA PHE A 54 1.24 2.76 -10.27
C PHE A 54 1.71 1.49 -9.57
N ALA A 55 2.13 0.45 -10.31
CA ALA A 55 2.69 -0.77 -9.73
C ALA A 55 3.93 -0.48 -8.86
N GLN A 56 4.81 0.41 -9.32
CA GLN A 56 5.97 0.84 -8.53
C GLN A 56 5.56 1.61 -7.27
N LEU A 57 4.56 2.49 -7.38
CA LEU A 57 4.02 3.23 -6.23
C LEU A 57 3.41 2.28 -5.20
N SER A 58 2.62 1.30 -5.64
CA SER A 58 2.02 0.31 -4.76
C SER A 58 3.10 -0.48 -4.02
N HIS A 59 4.06 -1.07 -4.74
CA HIS A 59 5.16 -1.82 -4.13
C HIS A 59 5.93 -0.98 -3.08
N LYS A 60 6.25 0.28 -3.39
CA LYS A 60 6.93 1.17 -2.42
C LYS A 60 6.05 1.46 -1.19
N SER A 61 4.75 1.61 -1.39
CA SER A 61 3.78 1.86 -0.31
C SER A 61 3.64 0.62 0.57
N GLN A 62 3.55 -0.59 -0.01
CA GLN A 62 3.56 -1.87 0.72
C GLN A 62 4.79 -1.97 1.62
N VAL A 63 5.99 -1.71 1.08
CA VAL A 63 7.24 -1.73 1.86
C VAL A 63 7.20 -0.74 3.03
N VAL A 64 6.67 0.46 2.83
CA VAL A 64 6.51 1.45 3.91
C VAL A 64 5.55 0.92 4.97
N PHE A 65 4.38 0.42 4.60
CA PHE A 65 3.37 -0.06 5.54
C PHE A 65 3.83 -1.31 6.32
N GLU A 66 4.49 -2.26 5.67
CA GLU A 66 5.10 -3.41 6.35
C GLU A 66 6.16 -2.97 7.38
N ASN A 67 6.98 -1.98 7.03
CA ASN A 67 7.96 -1.43 7.97
C ASN A 67 7.29 -0.71 9.13
N SER A 68 6.20 0.02 8.88
CA SER A 68 5.37 0.60 9.94
C SER A 68 4.83 -0.47 10.88
N MET A 69 4.28 -1.57 10.36
CA MET A 69 3.79 -2.69 11.20
C MET A 69 4.93 -3.29 12.05
N LYS A 70 6.09 -3.56 11.44
CA LYS A 70 7.26 -4.09 12.16
C LYS A 70 7.73 -3.15 13.28
N LEU A 71 7.64 -1.84 13.08
CA LEU A 71 7.99 -0.84 14.09
C LEU A 71 6.97 -0.80 15.23
N GLU A 72 5.68 -0.83 14.90
CA GLU A 72 4.58 -0.88 15.88
C GLU A 72 4.69 -2.13 16.77
N ASP A 73 4.98 -3.30 16.18
CA ASP A 73 5.18 -4.55 16.90
C ASP A 73 6.38 -4.49 17.86
N ARG A 74 7.50 -3.90 17.41
CA ARG A 74 8.69 -3.72 18.25
C ARG A 74 8.42 -2.78 19.42
N GLN A 75 7.69 -1.69 19.20
CA GLN A 75 7.31 -0.76 20.25
C GLN A 75 6.39 -1.42 21.28
N LEU A 76 5.43 -2.22 20.83
CA LEU A 76 4.54 -2.96 21.71
C LEU A 76 5.30 -4.00 22.54
N PHE A 77 6.24 -4.74 21.93
CA PHE A 77 7.11 -5.67 22.65
C PHE A 77 7.96 -4.94 23.69
N ALA A 78 8.58 -3.81 23.33
CA ALA A 78 9.38 -3.02 24.26
C ALA A 78 8.56 -2.48 25.44
N ALA A 79 7.32 -2.06 25.20
CA ALA A 79 6.40 -1.60 26.25
C ALA A 79 6.09 -2.73 27.25
N LYS A 80 5.73 -3.92 26.77
CA LYS A 80 5.46 -5.09 27.64
C LYS A 80 6.65 -5.45 28.52
N ASN A 81 7.85 -5.49 27.95
CA ASN A 81 9.07 -5.79 28.70
C ASN A 81 9.41 -4.72 29.75
N ARG A 82 9.10 -3.44 29.47
CA ARG A 82 9.28 -2.35 30.43
C ARG A 82 8.31 -2.49 31.61
N ASP A 83 7.05 -2.82 31.33
CA ASP A 83 6.04 -3.01 32.37
C ASP A 83 6.38 -4.22 33.27
N GLU A 84 6.81 -5.34 32.70
CA GLU A 84 7.28 -6.51 33.47
C GLU A 84 8.47 -6.18 34.37
N ARG A 85 9.47 -5.45 33.86
CA ARG A 85 10.62 -5.03 34.68
C ARG A 85 10.21 -4.10 35.81
N THR A 86 9.29 -3.17 35.55
CA THR A 86 8.79 -2.25 36.57
C THR A 86 8.06 -3.01 37.67
N PHE A 87 7.22 -3.99 37.30
CA PHE A 87 6.51 -4.85 38.23
C PHE A 87 7.46 -5.69 39.11
N VAL A 88 8.49 -6.29 38.53
CA VAL A 88 9.49 -7.08 39.29
C VAL A 88 10.26 -6.19 40.27
N LEU A 89 10.67 -4.99 39.86
CA LEU A 89 11.38 -4.04 40.73
C LEU A 89 10.50 -3.53 41.88
N ASP A 90 9.22 -3.29 41.63
CA ASP A 90 8.27 -2.88 42.68
C ASP A 90 8.02 -4.03 43.66
N ALA A 91 7.81 -5.26 43.16
CA ALA A 91 7.66 -6.44 44.00
C ALA A 91 8.87 -6.71 44.91
N SER A 92 10.09 -6.54 44.40
CA SER A 92 11.32 -6.66 45.20
C SER A 92 11.52 -5.54 46.23
N ARG A 93 10.75 -4.45 46.20
CA ARG A 93 10.76 -3.44 47.28
C ARG A 93 9.89 -3.83 48.48
N TYR A 94 8.99 -4.81 48.31
CA TYR A 94 8.08 -5.27 49.36
C TYR A 94 8.55 -6.53 50.10
N PHE A 95 9.71 -7.09 49.73
CA PHE A 95 10.40 -8.20 50.41
C PHE A 95 11.79 -7.75 50.84
#